data_AF-A0A1Y2AR98-F1
#
_entry.id   AF-A0A1Y2AR98-F1
#
_cell.length_a   1.000
_cell.length_b   1.000
_cell.length_c   1.000
_cell.angle_alpha   90.00
_cell.angle_beta   90.00
_cell.angle_gamma   90.00
#
_symmetry.space_group_name_H-M   'P 1'
#
loop_
_entity.id
_entity.type
_entity.pdbx_description
1 polymer ?
#
loop_
_entity_poly.entity_id
_entity_poly.type
_entity_poly.pdbx_seq_one_letter_code
_entity_poly.pdbx_strand_id
1 'polypeptide(L)'
;MYLGTHCPFEQFVINSISKYFTLITKLGWFDSDEFREIVNDFSKFIESSPVLRLSGFQVLAFFVTDMNLPSQILKNISRNRKTVVNFRDSQLHQIFRLSLSTLLNLIQGKNMLDIAEVILDLIKACLTFDFIGTNVDESTEDIGSVQIPVAWRPTLSDPLTLRTIFHTFKLLNPPKSAKAFECISVLVATRRTLFSEEERAKFIKSIMQELIKILHSPQAFNDQSNYHVYQLSDICKIDIYQEFINIVTDFTIKSLQSLQTSLNSIQYLLVFWSKMVTTVGQSKPQEDEDLHEMTSQIIQAFLNARIENNIEEIEENLDRDANITILENISNLIRFSYKNNSIFLIKYIEMLAIDYRDIIDRIISNSIPIQVQESIKKIEDKFVWLINVCAMVVGSSSDEDDIIDGEICCKVMQLLNLNQMWMTQVFQPLSEMFSINDQYLLMDYIFQKIITNLKCWARDKTIISETLDLFNDLTSGYSSVRIIRKLDTAKYILANHYNFQFLEIPENFKKNRLTYYSSLSRLLFADDTYETEFNEFFKNHDIKLKELEKLNDIESFRQENVRCIIEGIFRDLR
;
A
#
# COMPACT_ATOMS: atom_id res chain seq x y z
N MET A 1 -38.45 7.82 -24.22
CA MET A 1 -38.86 8.21 -25.60
C MET A 1 -37.73 8.84 -26.40
N TYR A 2 -37.04 9.89 -25.92
CA TYR A 2 -35.93 10.56 -26.63
C TYR A 2 -34.75 9.66 -27.02
N LEU A 3 -34.29 8.78 -26.12
CA LEU A 3 -33.23 7.80 -26.42
C LEU A 3 -33.67 6.79 -27.50
N GLY A 4 -34.96 6.45 -27.56
CA GLY A 4 -35.49 5.49 -28.53
C GLY A 4 -35.50 5.97 -29.98
N THR A 5 -35.53 7.30 -30.17
CA THR A 5 -35.66 7.92 -31.51
C THR A 5 -34.34 8.46 -32.07
N HIS A 6 -33.31 8.64 -31.23
CA HIS A 6 -32.08 9.35 -31.59
C HIS A 6 -30.77 8.60 -31.30
N CYS A 7 -30.82 7.35 -30.81
CA CYS A 7 -29.62 6.51 -30.69
C CYS A 7 -29.05 6.12 -32.08
N PRO A 8 -27.72 5.93 -32.20
CA PRO A 8 -26.71 5.94 -31.14
C PRO A 8 -26.20 7.35 -30.78
N PHE A 9 -25.80 7.54 -29.52
CA PHE A 9 -25.24 8.78 -29.00
C PHE A 9 -23.79 8.56 -28.51
N GLU A 10 -23.00 9.64 -28.50
CA GLU A 10 -21.69 9.67 -27.84
C GLU A 10 -21.79 9.45 -26.32
N GLN A 11 -20.77 8.84 -25.71
CA GLN A 11 -20.78 8.43 -24.30
C GLN A 11 -21.07 9.60 -23.33
N PHE A 12 -20.58 10.82 -23.63
CA PHE A 12 -20.83 11.99 -22.78
C PHE A 12 -22.30 12.43 -22.79
N VAL A 13 -23.01 12.24 -23.91
CA VAL A 13 -24.44 12.54 -24.05
C VAL A 13 -25.24 11.53 -23.24
N ILE A 14 -24.89 10.24 -23.35
CA ILE A 14 -25.50 9.16 -22.57
C ILE A 14 -25.33 9.46 -21.07
N ASN A 15 -24.11 9.75 -20.61
CA ASN A 15 -23.85 10.10 -19.21
C ASN A 15 -24.66 11.32 -18.74
N SER A 16 -24.84 12.34 -19.58
CA SER A 16 -25.61 13.54 -19.23
C SER A 16 -27.11 13.25 -19.13
N ILE A 17 -27.65 12.47 -20.07
CA ILE A 17 -29.05 12.03 -20.05
C ILE A 17 -29.29 11.13 -18.84
N SER A 18 -28.38 10.20 -18.54
CA SER A 18 -28.46 9.32 -17.37
C SER A 18 -28.47 10.12 -16.07
N LYS A 19 -27.58 11.11 -15.91
CA LYS A 19 -27.58 12.01 -14.74
C LYS A 19 -28.92 12.72 -14.56
N TYR A 20 -29.47 13.26 -15.65
CA TYR A 20 -30.74 13.97 -15.60
C TYR A 20 -31.92 13.04 -15.29
N PHE A 21 -31.94 11.85 -15.90
CA PHE A 21 -32.89 10.80 -15.60
C PHE A 21 -32.84 10.40 -14.12
N THR A 22 -31.65 10.12 -13.58
CA THR A 22 -31.50 9.78 -12.15
C THR A 22 -31.98 10.90 -11.25
N LEU A 23 -31.64 12.16 -11.56
CA LEU A 23 -32.05 13.31 -10.77
C LEU A 23 -33.57 13.49 -10.72
N ILE A 24 -34.24 13.42 -11.88
CA ILE A 24 -35.71 13.51 -11.96
C ILE A 24 -36.34 12.37 -11.17
N THR A 25 -35.87 11.15 -11.38
CA THR A 25 -36.42 9.96 -10.72
C THR A 25 -36.22 10.03 -9.20
N LYS A 26 -35.08 10.54 -8.71
CA LYS A 26 -34.84 10.78 -7.27
C LYS A 26 -35.82 11.80 -6.69
N LEU A 27 -36.05 12.90 -7.41
CA LEU A 27 -36.96 13.96 -6.97
C LEU A 27 -38.41 13.47 -6.93
N GLY A 28 -38.86 12.84 -8.01
CA GLY A 28 -40.22 12.37 -8.21
C GLY A 28 -40.56 11.03 -7.55
N TRP A 29 -39.59 10.35 -6.90
CA TRP A 29 -39.75 8.97 -6.42
C TRP A 29 -41.02 8.70 -5.61
N PHE A 30 -41.39 9.64 -4.73
CA PHE A 30 -42.59 9.58 -3.89
C PHE A 30 -43.74 10.44 -4.40
N ASP A 31 -43.54 11.16 -5.50
CA ASP A 31 -44.55 12.07 -6.07
C ASP A 31 -45.48 11.31 -7.04
N SER A 32 -45.00 10.26 -7.73
CA SER A 32 -45.80 9.38 -8.60
C SER A 32 -45.30 7.94 -8.56
N ASP A 33 -46.20 6.97 -8.81
CA ASP A 33 -45.84 5.56 -8.97
C ASP A 33 -45.05 5.30 -10.27
N GLU A 34 -45.20 6.14 -11.29
CA GLU A 34 -44.51 6.01 -12.59
C GLU A 34 -42.98 6.00 -12.43
N PHE A 35 -42.44 6.78 -11.49
CA PHE A 35 -41.00 6.81 -11.19
C PHE A 35 -40.47 5.51 -10.55
N ARG A 36 -41.37 4.60 -10.15
CA ARG A 36 -41.06 3.29 -9.56
C ARG A 36 -41.30 2.12 -10.52
N GLU A 37 -41.56 2.36 -11.80
CA GLU A 37 -41.75 1.32 -12.83
C GLU A 37 -40.54 1.14 -13.78
N ILE A 38 -39.34 1.45 -13.29
CA ILE A 38 -38.11 1.48 -14.11
C ILE A 38 -37.87 0.17 -14.85
N VAL A 39 -38.02 -0.98 -14.18
CA VAL A 39 -37.75 -2.28 -14.80
C VAL A 39 -38.72 -2.56 -15.95
N ASN A 40 -39.99 -2.20 -15.80
CA ASN A 40 -41.00 -2.41 -16.85
C ASN A 40 -40.70 -1.55 -18.09
N ASP A 41 -40.32 -0.29 -17.86
CA ASP A 41 -39.98 0.65 -18.93
C ASP A 41 -38.72 0.23 -19.67
N PHE A 42 -37.68 -0.14 -18.94
CA PHE A 42 -36.41 -0.55 -19.54
C PHE A 42 -36.49 -1.94 -20.18
N SER A 43 -37.28 -2.88 -19.66
CA SER A 43 -37.43 -4.20 -20.29
C SER A 43 -37.97 -4.07 -21.73
N LYS A 44 -39.04 -3.28 -21.93
CA LYS A 44 -39.58 -2.98 -23.26
C LYS A 44 -38.57 -2.27 -24.15
N PHE A 45 -37.80 -1.35 -23.58
CA PHE A 45 -36.77 -0.60 -24.30
C PHE A 45 -35.61 -1.50 -24.77
N ILE A 46 -35.13 -2.39 -23.91
CA ILE A 46 -34.00 -3.30 -24.15
C ILE A 46 -34.34 -4.40 -25.18
N GLU A 47 -35.60 -4.84 -25.20
CA GLU A 47 -36.09 -5.85 -26.15
C GLU A 47 -36.28 -5.31 -27.57
N SER A 48 -36.51 -3.99 -27.72
CA SER A 48 -36.95 -3.39 -28.99
C SER A 48 -35.89 -3.34 -30.10
N SER A 49 -34.61 -3.11 -29.79
CA SER A 49 -33.52 -3.05 -30.80
C SER A 49 -32.14 -3.31 -30.16
N PRO A 50 -31.18 -3.93 -30.87
CA PRO A 50 -29.83 -4.16 -30.35
C PRO A 50 -29.07 -2.88 -29.97
N VAL A 51 -29.27 -1.78 -30.70
CA VAL A 51 -28.63 -0.48 -30.38
C VAL A 51 -29.24 0.12 -29.11
N LEU A 52 -30.58 0.05 -28.99
CA LEU A 52 -31.31 0.50 -27.82
C LEU A 52 -31.02 -0.38 -26.59
N ARG A 53 -30.73 -1.66 -26.80
CA ARG A 53 -30.28 -2.59 -25.76
C ARG A 53 -28.99 -2.12 -25.08
N LEU A 54 -27.96 -1.79 -25.87
CA LEU A 54 -26.69 -1.30 -25.35
C LEU A 54 -26.89 0.01 -24.56
N SER A 55 -27.52 1.01 -25.17
CA SER A 55 -27.76 2.30 -24.51
C SER A 55 -28.65 2.14 -23.27
N GLY A 56 -29.64 1.25 -23.29
CA GLY A 56 -30.51 0.95 -22.16
C GLY A 56 -29.73 0.43 -20.96
N PHE A 57 -28.84 -0.54 -21.17
CA PHE A 57 -27.98 -1.05 -20.09
C PHE A 57 -26.96 -0.01 -19.61
N GLN A 58 -26.39 0.82 -20.49
CA GLN A 58 -25.49 1.90 -20.09
C GLN A 58 -26.20 2.91 -19.17
N VAL A 59 -27.42 3.29 -19.52
CA VAL A 59 -28.23 4.19 -18.69
C VAL A 59 -28.58 3.53 -17.35
N LEU A 60 -28.97 2.25 -17.34
CA LEU A 60 -29.26 1.52 -16.09
C LEU A 60 -28.02 1.40 -15.20
N ALA A 61 -26.85 1.07 -15.76
CA ALA A 61 -25.60 0.97 -15.01
C ALA A 61 -25.28 2.31 -14.32
N PHE A 62 -25.32 3.40 -15.09
CA PHE A 62 -25.14 4.74 -14.55
C PHE A 62 -26.20 5.08 -13.49
N PHE A 63 -27.46 4.76 -13.75
CA PHE A 63 -28.57 5.04 -12.86
C PHE A 63 -28.39 4.34 -11.51
N VAL A 64 -28.05 3.05 -11.48
CA VAL A 64 -27.81 2.31 -10.23
C VAL A 64 -26.63 2.90 -9.46
N THR A 65 -25.51 3.20 -10.14
CA THR A 65 -24.33 3.81 -9.51
C THR A 65 -24.65 5.18 -8.94
N ASP A 66 -25.30 6.06 -9.69
CA ASP A 66 -25.65 7.40 -9.22
C ASP A 66 -26.72 7.35 -8.12
N MET A 67 -27.69 6.43 -8.18
CA MET A 67 -28.66 6.21 -7.11
C MET A 67 -27.99 5.90 -5.76
N ASN A 68 -26.83 5.23 -5.78
CA ASN A 68 -26.07 4.93 -4.57
C ASN A 68 -25.31 6.14 -4.00
N LEU A 69 -25.13 7.21 -4.78
CA LEU A 69 -24.39 8.41 -4.35
C LEU A 69 -25.29 9.43 -3.63
N PRO A 70 -24.78 10.09 -2.57
CA PRO A 70 -25.47 11.21 -1.94
C PRO A 70 -25.61 12.34 -2.97
N SER A 71 -26.84 12.75 -3.25
CA SER A 71 -27.10 13.85 -4.18
C SER A 71 -26.68 15.17 -3.56
N GLN A 72 -25.66 15.81 -4.15
CA GLN A 72 -25.19 17.14 -3.75
C GLN A 72 -26.27 18.23 -3.95
N ILE A 73 -27.23 17.99 -4.84
CA ILE A 73 -28.30 18.94 -5.19
C ILE A 73 -29.46 18.85 -4.19
N LEU A 74 -29.73 17.65 -3.67
CA LEU A 74 -30.78 17.42 -2.68
C LEU A 74 -30.27 17.81 -1.28
N LYS A 75 -30.49 19.06 -0.87
CA LYS A 75 -30.17 19.55 0.49
C LYS A 75 -30.83 18.72 1.61
N ASN A 76 -31.87 17.94 1.31
CA ASN A 76 -32.57 17.11 2.28
C ASN A 76 -32.07 15.66 2.27
N ILE A 77 -31.05 15.40 3.09
CA ILE A 77 -30.36 14.10 3.24
C ILE A 77 -31.34 12.99 3.64
N SER A 78 -32.35 13.27 4.47
CA SER A 78 -33.30 12.25 4.94
C SER A 78 -34.26 11.78 3.84
N ARG A 79 -34.74 12.70 2.98
CA ARG A 79 -35.56 12.36 1.81
C ARG A 79 -34.75 11.51 0.83
N ASN A 80 -33.50 11.89 0.55
CA ASN A 80 -32.63 11.12 -0.33
C ASN A 80 -32.40 9.70 0.21
N ARG A 81 -32.03 9.56 1.49
CA ARG A 81 -31.84 8.24 2.11
C ARG A 81 -33.11 7.38 2.04
N LYS A 82 -34.29 7.97 2.26
CA LYS A 82 -35.58 7.25 2.14
C LYS A 82 -35.83 6.76 0.71
N THR A 83 -35.53 7.58 -0.31
CA THR A 83 -35.62 7.19 -1.72
C THR A 83 -34.67 6.05 -2.04
N VAL A 84 -33.40 6.14 -1.64
CA VAL A 84 -32.36 5.11 -1.86
C VAL A 84 -32.76 3.78 -1.23
N VAL A 85 -33.22 3.81 0.03
CA VAL A 85 -33.70 2.61 0.74
C VAL A 85 -34.89 1.98 0.03
N ASN A 86 -35.87 2.79 -0.39
CA ASN A 86 -37.04 2.26 -1.10
C ASN A 86 -36.68 1.69 -2.48
N PHE A 87 -35.76 2.33 -3.21
CA PHE A 87 -35.22 1.81 -4.48
C PHE A 87 -34.52 0.46 -4.31
N ARG A 88 -33.65 0.35 -3.30
CA ARG A 88 -32.94 -0.89 -2.92
C ARG A 88 -33.93 -2.05 -2.70
N ASP A 89 -35.01 -1.79 -1.97
CA ASP A 89 -35.97 -2.82 -1.57
C ASP A 89 -36.99 -3.18 -2.66
N SER A 90 -37.28 -2.25 -3.59
CA SER A 90 -38.34 -2.43 -4.60
C SER A 90 -37.84 -2.79 -6.00
N GLN A 91 -36.79 -2.13 -6.49
CA GLN A 91 -36.38 -2.18 -7.90
C GLN A 91 -35.01 -2.84 -8.12
N LEU A 92 -34.06 -2.67 -7.20
CA LEU A 92 -32.67 -3.07 -7.41
C LEU A 92 -32.52 -4.58 -7.71
N HIS A 93 -33.23 -5.45 -6.99
CA HIS A 93 -33.20 -6.90 -7.23
C HIS A 93 -33.74 -7.28 -8.61
N GLN A 94 -34.77 -6.57 -9.07
CA GLN A 94 -35.39 -6.81 -10.36
C GLN A 94 -34.44 -6.42 -11.51
N ILE A 95 -33.73 -5.29 -11.36
CA ILE A 95 -32.68 -4.86 -12.30
C ILE A 95 -31.55 -5.89 -12.36
N PHE A 96 -31.11 -6.41 -11.20
CA PHE A 96 -30.12 -7.48 -11.13
C PHE A 96 -30.58 -8.75 -11.88
N ARG A 97 -31.83 -9.19 -11.67
CA ARG A 97 -32.41 -10.36 -12.37
C ARG A 97 -32.53 -10.15 -13.88
N LEU A 98 -32.94 -8.96 -14.32
CA LEU A 98 -33.00 -8.59 -15.74
C LEU A 98 -31.61 -8.65 -16.41
N SER A 99 -30.59 -8.21 -15.69
CA SER A 99 -29.20 -8.24 -16.15
C SER A 99 -28.71 -9.68 -16.34
N LEU A 100 -28.96 -10.55 -15.36
CA LEU A 100 -28.60 -11.97 -15.42
C LEU A 100 -29.34 -12.73 -16.52
N SER A 101 -30.66 -12.55 -16.65
CA SER A 101 -31.43 -13.24 -17.68
C SER A 101 -30.99 -12.83 -19.09
N THR A 102 -30.69 -11.54 -19.28
CA THR A 102 -30.20 -11.05 -20.56
C THR A 102 -28.80 -11.58 -20.85
N LEU A 103 -27.91 -11.61 -19.86
CA LEU A 103 -26.56 -12.18 -20.01
C LEU A 103 -26.63 -13.67 -20.40
N LEU A 104 -27.50 -14.45 -19.73
CA LEU A 104 -27.73 -15.86 -20.06
C LEU A 104 -28.22 -16.05 -21.50
N ASN A 105 -29.18 -15.23 -21.95
CA ASN A 105 -29.69 -15.28 -23.31
C ASN A 105 -28.62 -14.93 -24.35
N LEU A 106 -27.74 -13.96 -24.05
CA LEU A 106 -26.64 -13.56 -24.94
C LEU A 106 -25.60 -14.66 -25.10
N ILE A 107 -25.25 -15.34 -24.00
CA ILE A 107 -24.35 -16.50 -24.01
C ILE A 107 -24.87 -17.61 -24.93
N GLN A 108 -26.17 -17.91 -24.86
CA GLN A 108 -26.79 -18.95 -25.69
C GLN A 108 -26.87 -18.54 -27.17
N GLY A 109 -27.01 -17.24 -27.45
CA GLY A 109 -27.21 -16.70 -28.80
C GLY A 109 -25.95 -16.40 -29.61
N LYS A 110 -24.73 -16.57 -29.07
CA LYS A 110 -23.43 -16.20 -29.68
C LYS A 110 -23.30 -14.76 -30.22
N ASN A 111 -24.29 -13.91 -29.98
CA ASN A 111 -24.35 -12.55 -30.50
C ASN A 111 -23.99 -11.54 -29.40
N MET A 112 -22.95 -10.75 -29.69
CA MET A 112 -22.55 -9.50 -29.03
C MET A 112 -21.84 -9.63 -27.67
N LEU A 113 -20.56 -10.07 -27.73
CA LEU A 113 -19.58 -9.92 -26.64
C LEU A 113 -19.40 -8.44 -26.22
N ASP A 114 -19.75 -7.49 -27.08
CA ASP A 114 -19.60 -6.05 -26.82
C ASP A 114 -20.59 -5.50 -25.79
N ILE A 115 -21.76 -6.14 -25.58
CA ILE A 115 -22.75 -5.71 -24.59
C ILE A 115 -22.48 -6.36 -23.21
N ALA A 116 -21.81 -7.52 -23.20
CA ALA A 116 -21.53 -8.25 -21.97
C ALA A 116 -20.78 -7.39 -20.93
N GLU A 117 -19.88 -6.52 -21.41
CA GLU A 117 -19.13 -5.59 -20.56
C GLU A 117 -20.05 -4.65 -19.76
N VAL A 118 -21.01 -4.02 -20.43
CA VAL A 118 -21.96 -3.08 -19.81
C VAL A 118 -22.92 -3.81 -18.86
N ILE A 119 -23.31 -5.04 -19.21
CA ILE A 119 -24.16 -5.86 -18.33
C ILE A 119 -23.39 -6.28 -17.07
N LEU A 120 -22.11 -6.62 -17.20
CA LEU A 120 -21.24 -6.92 -16.05
C LEU A 120 -21.05 -5.68 -15.17
N ASP A 121 -20.89 -4.48 -15.75
CA ASP A 121 -20.84 -3.23 -14.99
C ASP A 121 -22.14 -3.00 -14.19
N LEU A 122 -23.29 -3.28 -14.79
CA LEU A 122 -24.59 -3.17 -14.11
C LEU A 122 -24.73 -4.22 -12.99
N ILE A 123 -24.31 -5.46 -13.24
CA ILE A 123 -24.28 -6.54 -12.23
C ILE A 123 -23.41 -6.12 -11.04
N LYS A 124 -22.19 -5.62 -11.31
CA LYS A 124 -21.28 -5.10 -10.28
C LYS A 124 -21.91 -3.95 -9.51
N ALA A 125 -22.51 -2.98 -10.19
CA ALA A 125 -23.18 -1.84 -9.55
C ALA A 125 -24.34 -2.29 -8.64
N CYS A 126 -25.07 -3.33 -9.01
CA CYS A 126 -26.12 -3.92 -8.17
C CYS A 126 -25.55 -4.62 -6.93
N LEU A 127 -24.46 -5.38 -7.08
CA LEU A 127 -23.84 -6.13 -5.99
C LEU A 127 -23.04 -5.24 -5.01
N THR A 128 -22.51 -4.12 -5.49
CA THR A 128 -21.74 -3.14 -4.70
C THR A 128 -22.60 -1.98 -4.17
N PHE A 129 -23.92 -2.08 -4.32
CA PHE A 129 -24.85 -1.10 -3.79
C PHE A 129 -24.73 -1.02 -2.26
N ASP A 130 -24.91 0.17 -1.69
CA ASP A 130 -24.85 0.34 -0.24
C ASP A 130 -26.15 -0.14 0.40
N PHE A 131 -26.12 -1.39 0.85
CA PHE A 131 -27.29 -2.03 1.45
C PHE A 131 -27.55 -1.61 2.91
N ILE A 132 -26.59 -0.99 3.59
CA ILE A 132 -26.65 -0.70 5.04
C ILE A 132 -26.89 0.79 5.30
N GLY A 133 -26.42 1.65 4.40
CA GLY A 133 -26.52 3.11 4.50
C GLY A 133 -25.34 3.69 5.28
N THR A 134 -24.24 3.93 4.55
CA THR A 134 -23.03 4.73 4.80
C THR A 134 -22.52 4.79 6.24
N ASN A 135 -21.64 3.84 6.52
CA ASN A 135 -20.37 3.88 7.25
C ASN A 135 -20.27 2.60 8.07
N VAL A 136 -19.51 1.66 7.52
CA VAL A 136 -19.10 0.46 8.26
C VAL A 136 -18.25 0.95 9.42
N ASP A 137 -18.61 0.53 10.62
CA ASP A 137 -17.76 0.64 11.80
C ASP A 137 -16.45 -0.11 11.45
N GLU A 138 -15.32 0.61 11.34
CA GLU A 138 -14.01 0.05 10.97
C GLU A 138 -13.48 -0.95 12.04
N SER A 139 -14.23 -1.12 13.13
CA SER A 139 -13.92 -1.97 14.28
C SER A 139 -14.35 -3.43 14.16
N THR A 140 -15.10 -3.83 13.12
CA THR A 140 -15.58 -5.22 12.98
C THR A 140 -14.68 -6.05 12.08
N GLU A 141 -14.31 -7.27 12.50
CA GLU A 141 -13.47 -8.25 11.77
C GLU A 141 -13.99 -8.65 10.36
N ASP A 142 -15.23 -8.26 10.04
CA ASP A 142 -15.93 -8.47 8.76
C ASP A 142 -15.59 -7.37 7.70
N ILE A 143 -14.41 -6.75 7.76
CA ILE A 143 -13.93 -5.73 6.81
C ILE A 143 -13.94 -6.32 5.39
N GLY A 144 -14.86 -5.85 4.55
CA GLY A 144 -15.01 -6.25 3.15
C GLY A 144 -16.16 -7.22 2.84
N SER A 145 -16.95 -7.65 3.85
CA SER A 145 -18.13 -8.48 3.59
C SER A 145 -19.31 -7.66 3.03
N VAL A 146 -19.94 -8.15 1.97
CA VAL A 146 -21.08 -7.51 1.31
C VAL A 146 -22.38 -7.98 1.95
N GLN A 147 -23.17 -7.06 2.52
CA GLN A 147 -24.42 -7.36 3.21
C GLN A 147 -25.64 -7.28 2.27
N ILE A 148 -25.77 -8.28 1.40
CA ILE A 148 -26.91 -8.37 0.48
C ILE A 148 -28.20 -8.78 1.23
N PRO A 149 -29.37 -8.19 0.93
CA PRO A 149 -30.64 -8.57 1.54
C PRO A 149 -31.00 -10.06 1.33
N VAL A 150 -31.61 -10.67 2.35
CA VAL A 150 -32.02 -12.09 2.34
C VAL A 150 -32.95 -12.43 1.17
N ALA A 151 -33.74 -11.47 0.70
CA ALA A 151 -34.62 -11.64 -0.47
C ALA A 151 -33.87 -12.03 -1.76
N TRP A 152 -32.57 -11.73 -1.86
CA TRP A 152 -31.75 -12.05 -3.04
C TRP A 152 -31.18 -13.48 -2.99
N ARG A 153 -31.22 -14.13 -1.81
CA ARG A 153 -30.68 -15.48 -1.60
C ARG A 153 -31.13 -16.49 -2.67
N PRO A 154 -32.41 -16.58 -3.09
CA PRO A 154 -32.81 -17.54 -4.11
C PRO A 154 -32.12 -17.33 -5.46
N THR A 155 -31.78 -16.08 -5.82
CA THR A 155 -31.06 -15.76 -7.06
C THR A 155 -29.57 -16.02 -6.93
N LEU A 156 -28.98 -15.75 -5.76
CA LEU A 156 -27.54 -15.95 -5.52
C LEU A 156 -27.16 -17.41 -5.27
N SER A 157 -28.03 -18.17 -4.60
CA SER A 157 -27.87 -19.61 -4.37
C SER A 157 -28.13 -20.44 -5.64
N ASP A 158 -28.71 -19.86 -6.69
CA ASP A 158 -28.93 -20.55 -7.96
C ASP A 158 -27.59 -20.83 -8.66
N PRO A 159 -27.22 -22.11 -8.90
CA PRO A 159 -26.00 -22.46 -9.62
C PRO A 159 -25.91 -21.84 -11.02
N LEU A 160 -27.04 -21.53 -11.66
CA LEU A 160 -27.06 -20.89 -12.97
C LEU A 160 -26.46 -19.48 -12.93
N THR A 161 -26.65 -18.73 -11.84
CA THR A 161 -26.11 -17.36 -11.69
C THR A 161 -24.58 -17.37 -11.78
N LEU A 162 -23.93 -18.19 -10.94
CA LEU A 162 -22.47 -18.34 -10.96
C LEU A 162 -21.98 -18.88 -12.30
N ARG A 163 -22.62 -19.92 -12.84
CA ARG A 163 -22.23 -20.51 -14.14
C ARG A 163 -22.32 -19.51 -15.28
N THR A 164 -23.31 -18.62 -15.27
CA THR A 164 -23.49 -17.58 -16.30
C THR A 164 -22.31 -16.60 -16.28
N ILE A 165 -21.90 -16.13 -15.11
CA ILE A 165 -20.80 -15.17 -14.97
C ILE A 165 -19.46 -15.84 -15.32
N PHE A 166 -19.21 -17.05 -14.82
CA PHE A 166 -17.99 -17.81 -15.15
C PHE A 166 -17.90 -18.22 -16.63
N HIS A 167 -19.02 -18.55 -17.26
CA HIS A 167 -19.03 -18.83 -18.70
C HIS A 167 -18.78 -17.55 -19.51
N THR A 168 -19.32 -16.41 -19.07
CA THR A 168 -19.04 -15.10 -19.67
C THR A 168 -17.55 -14.78 -19.59
N PHE A 169 -16.90 -15.05 -18.44
CA PHE A 169 -15.45 -14.89 -18.28
C PHE A 169 -14.67 -15.67 -19.36
N LYS A 170 -15.02 -16.94 -19.61
CA LYS A 170 -14.33 -17.79 -20.61
C LYS A 170 -14.53 -17.33 -22.06
N LEU A 171 -15.60 -16.58 -22.34
CA LEU A 171 -15.89 -16.06 -23.67
C LEU A 171 -15.25 -14.69 -23.94
N LEU A 172 -14.89 -13.94 -22.89
CA LEU A 172 -14.27 -12.63 -22.99
C LEU A 172 -12.74 -12.73 -22.93
N ASN A 173 -12.06 -11.92 -23.74
CA ASN A 173 -10.61 -11.75 -23.63
C ASN A 173 -10.28 -10.59 -22.68
N PRO A 174 -9.09 -10.59 -22.04
CA PRO A 174 -8.57 -9.42 -21.32
C PRO A 174 -8.59 -8.15 -22.20
N PRO A 175 -8.93 -6.96 -21.67
CA PRO A 175 -9.28 -6.64 -20.28
C PRO A 175 -10.78 -6.82 -19.94
N LYS A 176 -11.64 -7.22 -20.89
CA LYS A 176 -13.10 -7.35 -20.65
C LYS A 176 -13.42 -8.48 -19.69
N SER A 177 -12.60 -9.53 -19.67
CA SER A 177 -12.72 -10.66 -18.75
C SER A 177 -12.54 -10.26 -17.27
N ALA A 178 -11.75 -9.21 -17.00
CA ALA A 178 -11.55 -8.63 -15.67
C ALA A 178 -12.86 -8.32 -14.95
N LYS A 179 -13.80 -7.69 -15.65
CA LYS A 179 -15.10 -7.27 -15.10
C LYS A 179 -15.96 -8.44 -14.64
N ALA A 180 -15.84 -9.60 -15.29
CA ALA A 180 -16.51 -10.81 -14.84
C ALA A 180 -15.91 -11.31 -13.52
N PHE A 181 -14.59 -11.24 -13.37
CA PHE A 181 -13.91 -11.57 -12.12
C PHE A 181 -14.20 -10.62 -10.99
N GLU A 182 -14.33 -9.32 -11.25
CA GLU A 182 -14.78 -8.34 -10.26
C GLU A 182 -16.18 -8.70 -9.74
N CYS A 183 -17.11 -9.09 -10.61
CA CYS A 183 -18.43 -9.57 -10.18
C CYS A 183 -18.32 -10.82 -9.31
N ILE A 184 -17.46 -11.78 -9.67
CA ILE A 184 -17.21 -13.00 -8.89
C ILE A 184 -16.62 -12.67 -7.52
N SER A 185 -15.66 -11.73 -7.45
CA SER A 185 -15.05 -11.27 -6.20
C SER A 185 -16.10 -10.72 -5.22
N VAL A 186 -17.01 -9.86 -5.70
CA VAL A 186 -18.10 -9.31 -4.88
C VAL A 186 -19.08 -10.41 -4.44
N LEU A 187 -19.38 -11.39 -5.31
CA LEU A 187 -20.20 -12.55 -4.94
C LEU A 187 -19.56 -13.42 -3.86
N VAL A 188 -18.25 -13.66 -3.95
CA VAL A 188 -17.47 -14.41 -2.96
C VAL A 188 -17.46 -13.69 -1.60
N ALA A 189 -17.35 -12.37 -1.62
CA ALA A 189 -17.37 -11.50 -0.45
C ALA A 189 -18.76 -11.37 0.21
N THR A 190 -19.80 -12.00 -0.33
CA THR A 190 -21.13 -11.99 0.29
C THR A 190 -21.09 -12.67 1.68
N ARG A 191 -21.66 -11.99 2.69
CA ARG A 191 -21.59 -12.43 4.09
C ARG A 191 -22.14 -13.85 4.29
N ARG A 192 -21.42 -14.67 5.08
CA ARG A 192 -21.76 -16.07 5.38
C ARG A 192 -23.21 -16.24 5.87
N THR A 193 -23.70 -15.32 6.69
CA THR A 193 -25.04 -15.37 7.29
C THR A 193 -26.20 -15.32 6.29
N LEU A 194 -25.94 -14.98 5.02
CA LEU A 194 -26.96 -15.01 3.98
C LEU A 194 -27.39 -16.45 3.63
N PHE A 195 -26.47 -17.40 3.71
CA PHE A 195 -26.65 -18.79 3.28
C PHE A 195 -26.86 -19.72 4.47
N SER A 196 -27.57 -20.83 4.29
CA SER A 196 -27.45 -21.96 5.20
C SER A 196 -26.06 -22.61 5.05
N GLU A 197 -25.63 -23.39 6.05
CA GLU A 197 -24.31 -24.07 5.98
C GLU A 197 -24.19 -24.98 4.76
N GLU A 198 -25.24 -25.74 4.44
CA GLU A 198 -25.27 -26.60 3.25
C GLU A 198 -25.22 -25.82 1.93
N GLU A 199 -25.95 -24.70 1.84
CA GLU A 199 -25.94 -23.85 0.65
C GLU A 199 -24.60 -23.16 0.48
N ARG A 200 -23.99 -22.68 1.57
CA ARG A 200 -22.68 -22.04 1.55
C ARG A 200 -21.61 -23.03 1.07
N ALA A 201 -21.62 -24.26 1.59
CA ALA A 201 -20.70 -25.30 1.15
C ALA A 201 -20.84 -25.61 -0.34
N LYS A 202 -22.07 -25.74 -0.85
CA LYS A 202 -22.34 -25.94 -2.29
C LYS A 202 -21.87 -24.76 -3.14
N PHE A 203 -22.11 -23.53 -2.68
CA PHE A 203 -21.72 -22.30 -3.35
C PHE A 203 -20.20 -22.17 -3.45
N ILE A 204 -19.46 -22.31 -2.34
CA ILE A 204 -17.99 -22.27 -2.33
C ILE A 204 -17.42 -23.40 -3.20
N LYS A 205 -17.96 -24.62 -3.08
CA LYS A 205 -17.54 -25.76 -3.91
C LYS A 205 -17.66 -25.47 -5.40
N SER A 206 -18.77 -24.87 -5.84
CA SER A 206 -18.96 -24.49 -7.25
C SER A 206 -17.94 -23.43 -7.70
N ILE A 207 -17.58 -22.49 -6.83
CA ILE A 207 -16.58 -21.46 -7.13
C ILE A 207 -15.19 -22.09 -7.26
N MET A 208 -14.78 -22.94 -6.31
CA MET A 208 -13.49 -23.63 -6.35
C MET A 208 -13.34 -24.47 -7.63
N GLN A 209 -14.37 -25.21 -8.02
CA GLN A 209 -14.36 -26.00 -9.26
C GLN A 209 -14.15 -25.14 -10.51
N GLU A 210 -14.74 -23.93 -10.57
CA GLU A 210 -14.53 -23.03 -11.71
C GLU A 210 -13.16 -22.32 -11.64
N LEU A 211 -12.68 -21.96 -10.44
CA LEU A 211 -11.35 -21.40 -10.26
C LEU A 211 -10.25 -22.38 -10.65
N ILE A 212 -10.35 -23.66 -10.27
CA ILE A 212 -9.42 -24.73 -10.70
C ILE A 212 -9.33 -24.76 -12.23
N LYS A 213 -10.48 -24.76 -12.93
CA LYS A 213 -10.52 -24.75 -14.39
C LYS A 213 -9.87 -23.51 -14.99
N ILE A 214 -9.99 -22.36 -14.34
CA ILE A 214 -9.40 -21.09 -14.82
C ILE A 214 -7.89 -21.07 -14.56
N LEU A 215 -7.42 -21.53 -13.40
CA LEU A 215 -5.99 -21.60 -13.07
C LEU A 215 -5.24 -22.57 -13.97
N HIS A 216 -5.90 -23.61 -14.50
CA HIS A 216 -5.36 -24.47 -15.55
C HIS A 216 -5.39 -23.84 -16.95
N SER A 217 -6.05 -22.71 -17.16
CA SER A 217 -6.19 -22.05 -18.47
C SER A 217 -5.12 -20.96 -18.65
N PRO A 218 -4.45 -20.88 -19.82
CA PRO A 218 -3.38 -19.90 -20.09
C PRO A 218 -3.85 -18.43 -20.05
N GLN A 219 -5.15 -18.16 -19.97
CA GLN A 219 -5.72 -16.81 -19.88
C GLN A 219 -5.65 -16.20 -18.48
N ALA A 220 -5.47 -17.00 -17.42
CA ALA A 220 -5.39 -16.50 -16.05
C ALA A 220 -4.10 -15.70 -15.78
N PHE A 221 -3.04 -15.95 -16.55
CA PHE A 221 -1.67 -15.46 -16.31
C PHE A 221 -1.41 -14.01 -16.78
N ASN A 222 -2.34 -13.38 -17.49
CA ASN A 222 -2.05 -12.16 -18.27
C ASN A 222 -2.69 -10.86 -17.75
N ASP A 223 -3.49 -10.86 -16.67
CA ASP A 223 -4.19 -9.63 -16.26
C ASP A 223 -4.26 -9.39 -14.74
N GLN A 224 -3.99 -8.14 -14.36
CA GLN A 224 -3.77 -7.62 -13.01
C GLN A 224 -5.03 -7.67 -12.14
N SER A 225 -6.21 -7.73 -12.76
CA SER A 225 -7.54 -7.71 -12.14
C SER A 225 -8.05 -9.05 -11.59
N ASN A 226 -7.38 -10.17 -11.90
CA ASN A 226 -7.89 -11.51 -11.56
C ASN A 226 -7.58 -11.93 -10.12
N TYR A 227 -6.84 -11.13 -9.36
CA TYR A 227 -6.32 -11.48 -8.04
C TYR A 227 -7.26 -11.13 -6.87
N HIS A 228 -8.41 -10.49 -7.13
CA HIS A 228 -9.32 -9.95 -6.09
C HIS A 228 -10.19 -10.98 -5.33
N VAL A 229 -9.94 -12.29 -5.38
CA VAL A 229 -10.95 -13.31 -4.99
C VAL A 229 -10.63 -14.06 -3.70
N TYR A 230 -10.39 -13.44 -2.54
CA TYR A 230 -9.95 -14.23 -1.37
C TYR A 230 -10.46 -13.74 0.00
N GLN A 231 -11.73 -14.02 0.31
CA GLN A 231 -12.30 -14.04 1.66
C GLN A 231 -13.08 -15.33 1.90
N LEU A 232 -12.38 -16.46 1.94
CA LEU A 232 -13.00 -17.78 2.07
C LEU A 232 -12.43 -18.50 3.30
N SER A 233 -13.03 -18.26 4.47
CA SER A 233 -12.62 -18.85 5.75
C SER A 233 -13.09 -20.30 5.98
N ASP A 234 -13.84 -20.89 5.03
CA ASP A 234 -14.48 -22.22 5.19
C ASP A 234 -14.04 -23.26 4.12
N ILE A 235 -12.95 -23.01 3.37
CA ILE A 235 -12.53 -23.88 2.26
C ILE A 235 -12.08 -25.27 2.75
N CYS A 236 -11.42 -25.35 3.91
CA CYS A 236 -10.78 -26.57 4.42
C CYS A 236 -11.75 -27.75 4.64
N LYS A 237 -13.06 -27.49 4.74
CA LYS A 237 -14.10 -28.52 4.97
C LYS A 237 -14.69 -29.09 3.69
N ILE A 238 -14.25 -28.62 2.52
CA ILE A 238 -14.78 -29.01 1.21
C ILE A 238 -13.93 -30.14 0.64
N ASP A 239 -14.57 -31.13 0.03
CA ASP A 239 -13.95 -32.34 -0.53
C ASP A 239 -12.91 -32.08 -1.64
N ILE A 240 -12.95 -30.90 -2.26
CA ILE A 240 -12.04 -30.46 -3.34
C ILE A 240 -10.90 -29.57 -2.80
N TYR A 241 -10.85 -29.35 -1.48
CA TYR A 241 -9.84 -28.48 -0.85
C TYR A 241 -8.41 -28.85 -1.24
N GLN A 242 -8.07 -30.13 -1.14
CA GLN A 242 -6.71 -30.61 -1.40
C GLN A 242 -6.26 -30.36 -2.84
N GLU A 243 -7.13 -30.59 -3.83
CA GLU A 243 -6.83 -30.27 -5.23
C GLU A 243 -6.67 -28.76 -5.44
N PHE A 244 -7.57 -27.97 -4.87
CA PHE A 244 -7.55 -26.51 -4.99
C PHE A 244 -6.30 -25.88 -4.40
N ILE A 245 -5.95 -26.24 -3.15
CA ILE A 245 -4.85 -25.58 -2.43
C ILE A 245 -3.51 -25.88 -3.09
N ASN A 246 -3.30 -27.11 -3.58
CA ASN A 246 -2.10 -27.48 -4.33
C ASN A 246 -1.91 -26.64 -5.61
N ILE A 247 -2.99 -26.42 -6.37
CA ILE A 247 -2.96 -25.59 -7.58
C ILE A 247 -2.68 -24.13 -7.23
N VAL A 248 -3.29 -23.61 -6.15
CA VAL A 248 -3.06 -22.24 -5.69
C VAL A 248 -1.63 -22.05 -5.18
N THR A 249 -1.04 -23.06 -4.52
CA THR A 249 0.38 -23.04 -4.10
C THR A 249 1.30 -22.94 -5.30
N ASP A 250 1.14 -23.83 -6.30
CA ASP A 250 1.94 -23.81 -7.53
C ASP A 250 1.78 -22.47 -8.30
N PHE A 251 0.54 -21.96 -8.38
CA PHE A 251 0.25 -20.66 -8.97
C PHE A 251 0.93 -19.51 -8.21
N THR A 252 0.91 -19.55 -6.87
CA THR A 252 1.52 -18.53 -6.03
C THR A 252 3.03 -18.51 -6.24
N ILE A 253 3.69 -19.68 -6.17
CA ILE A 253 5.14 -19.80 -6.35
C ILE A 253 5.57 -19.26 -7.73
N LYS A 254 4.88 -19.67 -8.79
CA LYS A 254 5.15 -19.19 -10.16
C LYS A 254 4.91 -17.68 -10.31
N SER A 255 3.87 -17.16 -9.67
CA SER A 255 3.55 -15.72 -9.71
C SER A 255 4.61 -14.90 -8.98
N LEU A 256 5.13 -15.38 -7.84
CA LEU A 256 6.18 -14.72 -7.07
C LEU A 256 7.52 -14.71 -7.81
N GLN A 257 7.83 -15.75 -8.57
CA GLN A 257 9.08 -15.87 -9.35
C GLN A 257 9.04 -15.11 -10.69
N SER A 258 7.86 -14.74 -11.18
CA SER A 258 7.71 -14.03 -12.46
C SER A 258 7.94 -12.53 -12.33
N LEU A 259 8.89 -12.01 -13.10
CA LEU A 259 9.17 -10.56 -13.24
C LEU A 259 8.00 -9.75 -13.82
N GLN A 260 7.01 -10.42 -14.43
CA GLN A 260 5.85 -9.77 -15.06
C GLN A 260 4.69 -9.56 -14.10
N THR A 261 4.74 -10.15 -12.89
CA THR A 261 3.66 -10.06 -11.91
C THR A 261 3.72 -8.71 -11.19
N SER A 262 2.61 -7.98 -11.20
CA SER A 262 2.54 -6.70 -10.48
C SER A 262 2.60 -6.91 -8.96
N LEU A 263 3.18 -5.95 -8.24
CA LEU A 263 3.29 -6.00 -6.78
C LEU A 263 1.92 -6.01 -6.07
N ASN A 264 0.92 -5.32 -6.65
CA ASN A 264 -0.46 -5.35 -6.14
C ASN A 264 -1.05 -6.77 -6.20
N SER A 265 -0.74 -7.53 -7.26
CA SER A 265 -1.17 -8.92 -7.40
C SER A 265 -0.54 -9.83 -6.34
N ILE A 266 0.74 -9.60 -6.02
CA ILE A 266 1.47 -10.30 -4.97
C ILE A 266 0.82 -10.04 -3.60
N GLN A 267 0.41 -8.80 -3.31
CA GLN A 267 -0.26 -8.46 -2.06
C GLN A 267 -1.55 -9.26 -1.84
N TYR A 268 -2.38 -9.43 -2.88
CA TYR A 268 -3.60 -10.23 -2.76
C TYR A 268 -3.33 -11.72 -2.47
N LEU A 269 -2.30 -12.29 -3.08
CA LEU A 269 -1.88 -13.66 -2.81
C LEU A 269 -1.38 -13.82 -1.37
N LEU A 270 -0.56 -12.88 -0.88
CA LEU A 270 -0.06 -12.90 0.49
C LEU A 270 -1.19 -12.73 1.51
N VAL A 271 -2.16 -11.86 1.24
CA VAL A 271 -3.36 -11.70 2.09
C VAL A 271 -4.17 -12.99 2.15
N PHE A 272 -4.35 -13.69 1.02
CA PHE A 272 -5.01 -14.99 1.01
C PHE A 272 -4.31 -15.98 1.93
N TRP A 273 -3.00 -16.16 1.77
CA TRP A 273 -2.23 -17.11 2.57
C TRP A 273 -2.19 -16.73 4.06
N SER A 274 -2.06 -15.44 4.38
CA SER A 274 -2.10 -14.95 5.76
C SER A 274 -3.46 -15.25 6.41
N LYS A 275 -4.57 -15.01 5.69
CA LYS A 275 -5.90 -15.35 6.19
C LYS A 275 -6.09 -16.86 6.35
N MET A 276 -5.63 -17.67 5.38
CA MET A 276 -5.68 -19.14 5.48
C MET A 276 -4.97 -19.64 6.73
N VAL A 277 -3.70 -19.23 6.90
CA VAL A 277 -2.86 -19.57 8.05
C VAL A 277 -3.48 -19.15 9.38
N THR A 278 -3.99 -17.92 9.48
CA THR A 278 -4.62 -17.44 10.73
C THR A 278 -5.90 -18.21 11.06
N THR A 279 -6.74 -18.53 10.06
CA THR A 279 -7.96 -19.31 10.28
C THR A 279 -7.69 -20.75 10.69
N VAL A 280 -6.71 -21.41 10.08
CA VAL A 280 -6.31 -22.78 10.42
C VAL A 280 -5.61 -22.79 11.79
N GLY A 281 -4.69 -21.85 12.01
CA GLY A 281 -3.92 -21.70 13.26
C GLY A 281 -4.78 -21.45 14.50
N GLN A 282 -5.91 -20.75 14.37
CA GLN A 282 -6.87 -20.58 15.47
C GLN A 282 -7.62 -21.88 15.83
N SER A 283 -7.81 -22.77 14.87
CA SER A 283 -8.58 -23.99 15.07
C SER A 283 -7.71 -25.13 15.60
N LYS A 284 -6.59 -25.44 14.93
CA LYS A 284 -5.60 -26.46 15.32
C LYS A 284 -4.25 -26.24 14.59
N PRO A 285 -3.25 -25.60 15.23
CA PRO A 285 -2.01 -25.18 14.56
C PRO A 285 -0.98 -26.29 14.28
N GLN A 286 -1.18 -27.53 14.74
CA GLN A 286 -0.20 -28.63 14.62
C GLN A 286 -0.68 -29.82 13.76
N GLU A 287 -1.90 -29.80 13.23
CA GLU A 287 -2.51 -30.98 12.56
C GLU A 287 -2.41 -30.96 11.02
N ASP A 288 -2.00 -29.86 10.38
CA ASP A 288 -1.97 -29.72 8.91
C ASP A 288 -0.52 -29.61 8.38
N GLU A 289 0.20 -30.75 8.36
CA GLU A 289 1.59 -30.84 7.88
C GLU A 289 1.73 -30.34 6.42
N ASP A 290 0.73 -30.60 5.58
CA ASP A 290 0.72 -30.18 4.17
C ASP A 290 0.74 -28.64 4.06
N LEU A 291 -0.07 -27.94 4.85
CA LEU A 291 -0.11 -26.48 4.86
C LEU A 291 1.20 -25.87 5.38
N HIS A 292 1.84 -26.51 6.36
CA HIS A 292 3.16 -26.08 6.84
C HIS A 292 4.23 -26.18 5.75
N GLU A 293 4.21 -27.25 4.95
CA GLU A 293 5.12 -27.44 3.81
C GLU A 293 4.85 -26.40 2.71
N MET A 294 3.59 -26.20 2.31
CA MET A 294 3.20 -25.22 1.29
C MET A 294 3.63 -23.80 1.68
N THR A 295 3.39 -23.41 2.94
CA THR A 295 3.78 -22.09 3.46
C THR A 295 5.29 -21.91 3.40
N SER A 296 6.06 -22.96 3.73
CA SER A 296 7.52 -22.93 3.67
C SER A 296 8.03 -22.75 2.23
N GLN A 297 7.43 -23.46 1.26
CA GLN A 297 7.76 -23.32 -0.16
C GLN A 297 7.45 -21.90 -0.69
N ILE A 298 6.32 -21.32 -0.29
CA ILE A 298 5.93 -19.95 -0.68
C ILE A 298 6.90 -18.92 -0.11
N ILE A 299 7.27 -19.03 1.18
CA ILE A 299 8.25 -18.14 1.81
C ILE A 299 9.61 -18.24 1.11
N GLN A 300 10.08 -19.44 0.80
CA GLN A 300 11.34 -19.63 0.08
C GLN A 300 11.30 -19.00 -1.31
N ALA A 301 10.21 -19.21 -2.07
CA ALA A 301 10.03 -18.60 -3.39
C ALA A 301 9.97 -17.07 -3.30
N PHE A 302 9.28 -16.53 -2.29
CA PHE A 302 9.18 -15.10 -2.04
C PHE A 302 10.54 -14.46 -1.73
N LEU A 303 11.29 -15.05 -0.78
CA LEU A 303 12.59 -14.55 -0.37
C LEU A 303 13.61 -14.61 -1.52
N ASN A 304 13.64 -15.71 -2.28
CA ASN A 304 14.48 -15.80 -3.47
C ASN A 304 14.16 -14.71 -4.50
N ALA A 305 12.87 -14.54 -4.84
CA ALA A 305 12.46 -13.52 -5.80
C ALA A 305 12.85 -12.10 -5.36
N ARG A 306 12.74 -11.78 -4.06
CA ARG A 306 13.13 -10.47 -3.52
C ARG A 306 14.64 -10.26 -3.47
N ILE A 307 15.43 -11.32 -3.30
CA ILE A 307 16.89 -11.24 -3.27
C ILE A 307 17.47 -11.18 -4.68
N GLU A 308 16.88 -11.88 -5.65
CA GLU A 308 17.34 -11.88 -7.04
C GLU A 308 16.94 -10.59 -7.79
N ASN A 309 15.81 -9.97 -7.44
CA ASN A 309 15.32 -8.74 -8.07
C ASN A 309 15.86 -7.47 -7.40
N ASN A 310 15.99 -6.37 -8.15
CA ASN A 310 16.37 -5.07 -7.58
C ASN A 310 15.22 -4.53 -6.71
N ILE A 311 15.45 -4.40 -5.39
CA ILE A 311 14.46 -3.88 -4.43
C ILE A 311 14.10 -2.41 -4.71
N GLU A 312 15.03 -1.61 -5.24
CA GLU A 312 14.80 -0.19 -5.55
C GLU A 312 13.66 0.03 -6.57
N GLU A 313 13.56 -0.77 -7.64
CA GLU A 313 12.44 -0.68 -8.60
C GLU A 313 11.09 -1.07 -7.96
N ILE A 314 11.13 -1.85 -6.88
CA ILE A 314 9.95 -2.34 -6.18
C ILE A 314 9.47 -1.32 -5.14
N GLU A 315 10.36 -0.66 -4.41
CA GLU A 315 10.01 0.28 -3.34
C GLU A 315 9.69 1.69 -3.83
N GLU A 316 10.30 2.20 -4.90
CA GLU A 316 9.94 3.52 -5.47
C GLU A 316 8.48 3.59 -5.95
N ASN A 317 7.87 2.43 -6.21
CA ASN A 317 6.51 2.30 -6.73
C ASN A 317 5.46 1.93 -5.67
N LEU A 318 5.83 1.75 -4.40
CA LEU A 318 4.90 1.28 -3.34
C LEU A 318 4.67 2.34 -2.26
N ASP A 319 3.39 2.59 -1.96
CA ASP A 319 2.99 3.36 -0.78
C ASP A 319 3.46 2.68 0.52
N ARG A 320 3.84 3.46 1.54
CA ARG A 320 4.31 2.92 2.83
C ARG A 320 3.35 1.91 3.44
N ASP A 321 2.05 2.18 3.35
CA ASP A 321 1.00 1.32 3.92
C ASP A 321 0.92 -0.04 3.20
N ALA A 322 1.18 -0.08 1.88
CA ALA A 322 1.23 -1.32 1.11
C ALA A 322 2.43 -2.17 1.51
N ASN A 323 3.60 -1.55 1.74
CA ASN A 323 4.79 -2.25 2.22
C ASN A 323 4.60 -2.84 3.62
N ILE A 324 4.00 -2.09 4.56
CA ILE A 324 3.67 -2.60 5.90
C ILE A 324 2.74 -3.82 5.78
N THR A 325 1.70 -3.72 4.94
CA THR A 325 0.76 -4.83 4.72
C THR A 325 1.47 -6.08 4.18
N ILE A 326 2.42 -5.95 3.25
CA ILE A 326 3.20 -7.08 2.74
C ILE A 326 4.03 -7.73 3.86
N LEU A 327 4.70 -6.92 4.68
CA LEU A 327 5.52 -7.41 5.80
C LEU A 327 4.67 -8.13 6.85
N GLU A 328 3.50 -7.59 7.21
CA GLU A 328 2.57 -8.23 8.14
C GLU A 328 2.10 -9.59 7.63
N ASN A 329 1.66 -9.67 6.37
CA ASN A 329 1.17 -10.92 5.79
C ASN A 329 2.28 -11.98 5.77
N ILE A 330 3.49 -11.63 5.32
CA ILE A 330 4.64 -12.56 5.30
C ILE A 330 5.01 -13.01 6.71
N SER A 331 4.96 -12.10 7.69
CA SER A 331 5.29 -12.43 9.08
C SER A 331 4.32 -13.46 9.65
N ASN A 332 3.03 -13.36 9.31
CA ASN A 332 2.03 -14.37 9.68
C ASN A 332 2.33 -15.74 9.05
N LEU A 333 2.75 -15.78 7.78
CA LEU A 333 3.17 -17.03 7.12
C LEU A 333 4.43 -17.61 7.78
N ILE A 334 5.43 -16.77 8.09
CA ILE A 334 6.67 -17.22 8.73
C ILE A 334 6.34 -17.84 10.09
N ARG A 335 5.55 -17.16 10.93
CA ARG A 335 5.13 -17.61 12.26
C ARG A 335 4.35 -18.92 12.25
N PHE A 336 3.63 -19.23 11.18
CA PHE A 336 2.89 -20.49 11.08
C PHE A 336 3.80 -21.72 11.07
N SER A 337 4.91 -21.66 10.32
CA SER A 337 5.93 -22.71 10.30
C SER A 337 7.25 -22.18 10.85
N TYR A 338 7.20 -21.59 12.06
CA TYR A 338 8.26 -20.74 12.58
C TYR A 338 9.64 -21.38 12.54
N LYS A 339 9.76 -22.59 13.07
CA LYS A 339 11.02 -23.34 13.11
C LYS A 339 11.68 -23.53 11.74
N ASN A 340 10.92 -23.91 10.72
CA ASN A 340 11.46 -24.16 9.38
C ASN A 340 11.75 -22.84 8.65
N ASN A 341 10.83 -21.88 8.74
CA ASN A 341 10.93 -20.60 8.04
C ASN A 341 12.05 -19.72 8.60
N SER A 342 12.30 -19.76 9.91
CA SER A 342 13.38 -19.02 10.55
C SER A 342 14.77 -19.53 10.15
N ILE A 343 14.93 -20.84 9.91
CA ILE A 343 16.18 -21.40 9.36
C ILE A 343 16.48 -20.81 7.98
N PHE A 344 15.46 -20.71 7.12
CA PHE A 344 15.63 -20.07 5.82
C PHE A 344 15.99 -18.59 5.96
N LEU A 345 15.28 -17.84 6.82
CA LEU A 345 15.56 -16.43 7.07
C LEU A 345 16.99 -16.19 7.54
N ILE A 346 17.47 -16.99 8.51
CA ILE A 346 18.85 -16.94 9.01
C ILE A 346 19.86 -17.22 7.88
N LYS A 347 19.62 -18.27 7.07
CA LYS A 347 20.49 -18.61 5.95
C LYS A 347 20.59 -17.47 4.93
N TYR A 348 19.50 -16.75 4.66
CA TYR A 348 19.53 -15.59 3.76
C TYR A 348 20.31 -14.42 4.34
N ILE A 349 20.15 -14.15 5.64
CA ILE A 349 20.95 -13.12 6.34
C ILE A 349 22.44 -13.45 6.24
N GLU A 350 22.82 -14.71 6.49
CA GLU A 350 24.20 -15.16 6.38
C GLU A 350 24.75 -15.05 4.96
N MET A 351 23.97 -15.44 3.96
CA MET A 351 24.36 -15.35 2.55
C MET A 351 24.66 -13.91 2.15
N LEU A 352 23.75 -12.97 2.45
CA LEU A 352 23.97 -11.55 2.16
C LEU A 352 25.11 -10.95 2.99
N ALA A 353 25.31 -11.41 4.23
CA ALA A 353 26.45 -10.99 5.05
C ALA A 353 27.80 -11.41 4.45
N ILE A 354 27.87 -12.60 3.84
CA ILE A 354 29.05 -13.08 3.10
C ILE A 354 29.26 -12.23 1.85
N ASP A 355 28.22 -12.02 1.04
CA ASP A 355 28.31 -11.17 -0.16
C ASP A 355 28.78 -9.75 0.18
N TYR A 356 28.25 -9.17 1.26
CA TYR A 356 28.66 -7.86 1.76
C TYR A 356 30.14 -7.83 2.16
N ARG A 357 30.59 -8.84 2.90
CA ARG A 357 32.00 -8.97 3.32
C ARG A 357 32.93 -9.13 2.11
N ASP A 358 32.55 -9.94 1.14
CA ASP A 358 33.34 -10.16 -0.08
C ASP A 358 33.45 -8.89 -0.94
N ILE A 359 32.43 -8.03 -0.92
CA ILE A 359 32.50 -6.70 -1.55
C ILE A 359 33.45 -5.79 -0.77
N ILE A 360 33.34 -5.76 0.56
CA ILE A 360 34.25 -4.98 1.41
C ILE A 360 35.71 -5.40 1.18
N ASP A 361 36.01 -6.70 1.21
CA ASP A 361 37.37 -7.22 1.01
C ASP A 361 37.92 -6.90 -0.39
N ARG A 362 37.05 -6.88 -1.41
CA ARG A 362 37.40 -6.43 -2.78
C ARG A 362 37.72 -4.94 -2.85
N ILE A 363 37.07 -4.11 -2.05
CA ILE A 363 37.36 -2.67 -1.97
C ILE A 363 38.71 -2.43 -1.30
N ILE A 364 38.99 -3.15 -0.20
CA ILE A 364 40.27 -3.05 0.53
C ILE A 364 41.46 -3.42 -0.38
N SER A 365 41.27 -4.38 -1.28
CA SER A 365 42.34 -4.92 -2.14
C SER A 365 42.69 -4.08 -3.39
N ASN A 366 42.26 -2.80 -3.44
CA ASN A 366 42.69 -1.78 -4.40
C ASN A 366 42.27 -2.00 -5.88
N SER A 367 40.97 -1.93 -6.16
CA SER A 367 40.47 -1.37 -7.42
C SER A 367 39.04 -0.85 -7.26
N ILE A 368 38.85 0.48 -7.28
CA ILE A 368 37.51 1.09 -7.18
C ILE A 368 37.08 1.58 -8.57
N PRO A 369 36.13 0.90 -9.23
CA PRO A 369 35.19 1.53 -10.14
C PRO A 369 33.91 1.95 -9.39
N ILE A 370 33.32 3.06 -9.83
CA ILE A 370 32.03 3.64 -9.40
C ILE A 370 30.87 2.60 -9.34
N GLN A 371 30.99 1.48 -10.04
CA GLN A 371 30.06 0.33 -10.00
C GLN A 371 29.94 -0.37 -8.63
N VAL A 372 30.92 -0.19 -7.74
CA VAL A 372 30.90 -0.83 -6.41
C VAL A 372 29.94 -0.12 -5.45
N GLN A 373 29.74 1.19 -5.58
CA GLN A 373 28.82 1.95 -4.71
C GLN A 373 27.35 1.56 -4.95
N GLU A 374 26.96 1.36 -6.21
CA GLU A 374 25.64 0.82 -6.56
C GLU A 374 25.46 -0.61 -6.04
N SER A 375 26.53 -1.42 -6.08
CA SER A 375 26.50 -2.80 -5.59
C SER A 375 26.36 -2.89 -4.07
N ILE A 376 27.02 -2.00 -3.32
CA ILE A 376 26.87 -1.87 -1.87
C ILE A 376 25.44 -1.46 -1.51
N LYS A 377 24.94 -0.39 -2.14
CA LYS A 377 23.60 0.13 -1.86
C LYS A 377 22.53 -0.93 -2.07
N LYS A 378 22.64 -1.72 -3.15
CA LYS A 378 21.74 -2.86 -3.41
C LYS A 378 21.73 -3.91 -2.30
N ILE A 379 22.86 -4.16 -1.66
CA ILE A 379 22.93 -5.10 -0.53
C ILE A 379 22.39 -4.44 0.75
N GLU A 380 22.67 -3.15 0.97
CA GLU A 380 22.12 -2.39 2.09
C GLU A 380 20.59 -2.37 2.05
N ASP A 381 19.98 -2.14 0.89
CA ASP A 381 18.51 -2.17 0.71
C ASP A 381 17.94 -3.56 1.03
N LYS A 382 18.63 -4.63 0.62
CA LYS A 382 18.28 -6.02 0.98
C LYS A 382 18.36 -6.26 2.48
N PHE A 383 19.37 -5.70 3.17
CA PHE A 383 19.46 -5.78 4.62
C PHE A 383 18.33 -5.01 5.30
N VAL A 384 18.04 -3.78 4.87
CA VAL A 384 16.93 -2.98 5.43
C VAL A 384 15.62 -3.76 5.34
N TRP A 385 15.33 -4.34 4.18
CA TRP A 385 14.11 -5.12 3.99
C TRP A 385 14.07 -6.38 4.88
N LEU A 386 15.16 -7.16 4.95
CA LEU A 386 15.22 -8.35 5.81
C LEU A 386 15.14 -8.00 7.29
N ILE A 387 15.75 -6.91 7.72
CA ILE A 387 15.67 -6.44 9.11
C ILE A 387 14.22 -6.07 9.45
N ASN A 388 13.50 -5.41 8.54
CA ASN A 388 12.08 -5.10 8.72
C ASN A 388 11.23 -6.38 8.83
N VAL A 389 11.51 -7.42 8.03
CA VAL A 389 10.85 -8.73 8.16
C VAL A 389 11.17 -9.34 9.53
N CYS A 390 12.44 -9.39 9.93
CA CYS A 390 12.84 -9.93 11.23
C CYS A 390 12.15 -9.22 12.39
N ALA A 391 12.05 -7.89 12.33
CA ALA A 391 11.41 -7.07 13.35
C ALA A 391 9.90 -7.35 13.47
N MET A 392 9.23 -7.68 12.36
CA MET A 392 7.81 -8.05 12.35
C MET A 392 7.57 -9.51 12.75
N VAL A 393 8.56 -10.38 12.56
CA VAL A 393 8.49 -11.80 12.87
C VAL A 393 8.74 -12.06 14.35
N VAL A 394 9.81 -11.49 14.93
CA VAL A 394 10.22 -11.66 16.33
C VAL A 394 9.13 -11.16 17.29
N GLY A 395 9.02 -11.79 18.47
CA GLY A 395 8.02 -11.47 19.48
C GLY A 395 6.83 -12.44 19.51
N SER A 396 7.02 -13.68 19.06
CA SER A 396 6.06 -14.77 19.25
C SER A 396 6.03 -15.24 20.72
N SER A 397 4.87 -15.72 21.17
CA SER A 397 4.53 -15.87 22.58
C SER A 397 4.86 -17.25 23.20
N SER A 398 5.84 -18.00 22.68
CA SER A 398 6.20 -19.34 23.20
C SER A 398 7.68 -19.48 23.55
N ASP A 399 7.98 -20.24 24.61
CA ASP A 399 9.36 -20.43 25.13
C ASP A 399 10.31 -21.11 24.11
N GLU A 400 9.79 -21.92 23.18
CA GLU A 400 10.61 -22.53 22.12
C GLU A 400 10.96 -21.53 21.02
N ASP A 401 10.07 -20.56 20.77
CA ASP A 401 10.28 -19.50 19.79
C ASP A 401 11.31 -18.48 20.28
N ASP A 402 11.44 -18.25 21.60
CA ASP A 402 12.41 -17.33 22.19
C ASP A 402 13.86 -17.66 21.83
N ILE A 403 14.20 -18.95 21.68
CA ILE A 403 15.54 -19.39 21.26
C ILE A 403 15.81 -18.95 19.82
N ILE A 404 14.82 -19.13 18.95
CA ILE A 404 14.89 -18.77 17.53
C ILE A 404 14.92 -17.25 17.38
N ASP A 405 14.11 -16.52 18.16
CA ASP A 405 14.11 -15.06 18.24
C ASP A 405 15.51 -14.55 18.63
N GLY A 406 16.12 -15.18 19.63
CA GLY A 406 17.48 -14.89 20.06
C GLY A 406 18.52 -15.09 18.95
N GLU A 407 18.40 -16.17 18.17
CA GLU A 407 19.30 -16.45 17.05
C GLU A 407 19.15 -15.42 15.92
N ILE A 408 17.91 -15.11 15.51
CA ILE A 408 17.62 -14.07 14.50
C ILE A 408 18.19 -12.72 14.95
N CYS A 409 17.92 -12.32 16.20
CA CYS A 409 18.44 -11.08 16.78
C CYS A 409 19.97 -11.06 16.76
N CYS A 410 20.63 -12.17 17.09
CA CYS A 410 22.09 -12.26 17.04
C CYS A 410 22.63 -12.07 15.62
N LYS A 411 21.98 -12.65 14.59
CA LYS A 411 22.38 -12.46 13.19
C LYS A 411 22.19 -11.02 12.72
N VAL A 412 21.08 -10.38 13.09
CA VAL A 412 20.84 -8.95 12.80
C VAL A 412 21.90 -8.07 13.48
N MET A 413 22.25 -8.35 14.74
CA MET A 413 23.31 -7.62 15.44
C MET A 413 24.70 -7.83 14.81
N GLN A 414 24.98 -9.01 14.24
CA GLN A 414 26.20 -9.25 13.48
C GLN A 414 26.28 -8.38 12.21
N LEU A 415 25.15 -8.11 11.55
CA LEU A 415 25.10 -7.16 10.42
C LEU A 415 25.47 -5.73 10.84
N LEU A 416 25.02 -5.28 12.03
CA LEU A 416 25.40 -3.97 12.55
C LEU A 416 26.91 -3.86 12.76
N ASN A 417 27.53 -4.91 13.28
CA ASN A 417 28.99 -4.97 13.44
C ASN A 417 29.71 -4.94 12.08
N LEU A 418 29.20 -5.63 11.06
CA LEU A 418 29.75 -5.58 9.70
C LEU A 418 29.66 -4.18 9.09
N ASN A 419 28.54 -3.48 9.29
CA ASN A 419 28.39 -2.10 8.86
C ASN A 419 29.36 -1.15 9.61
N GLN A 420 29.54 -1.34 10.92
CA GLN A 420 30.55 -0.59 11.69
C GLN A 420 31.98 -0.85 11.21
N MET A 421 32.32 -2.08 10.83
CA MET A 421 33.63 -2.41 10.26
C MET A 421 33.86 -1.68 8.93
N TRP A 422 32.87 -1.67 8.04
CA TRP A 422 32.91 -0.91 6.78
C TRP A 422 33.14 0.58 7.03
N MET A 423 32.36 1.19 7.93
CA MET A 423 32.54 2.60 8.29
C MET A 423 33.96 2.88 8.77
N THR A 424 34.50 2.02 9.64
CA THR A 424 35.89 2.16 10.15
C THR A 424 36.91 2.08 9.02
N GLN A 425 36.70 1.21 8.04
CA GLN A 425 37.59 1.07 6.89
C GLN A 425 37.47 2.20 5.87
N VAL A 426 36.31 2.85 5.73
CA VAL A 426 36.19 4.09 4.94
C VAL A 426 36.98 5.24 5.59
N PHE A 427 36.99 5.30 6.92
CA PHE A 427 37.76 6.30 7.66
C PHE A 427 39.27 6.00 7.73
N GLN A 428 39.71 4.75 7.46
CA GLN A 428 41.10 4.35 7.56
C GLN A 428 42.02 4.99 6.48
N PRO A 429 41.67 5.03 5.18
CA PRO A 429 42.42 5.79 4.17
C PRO A 429 42.48 7.29 4.46
N LEU A 430 41.42 7.87 5.05
CA LEU A 430 41.42 9.26 5.50
C LEU A 430 42.40 9.45 6.67
N SER A 431 42.39 8.55 7.65
CA SER A 431 43.35 8.49 8.75
C SER A 431 44.80 8.38 8.24
N GLU A 432 45.05 7.51 7.26
CA GLU A 432 46.38 7.34 6.65
C GLU A 432 46.82 8.58 5.85
N MET A 433 45.93 9.17 5.04
CA MET A 433 46.21 10.37 4.25
C MET A 433 46.50 11.60 5.13
N PHE A 434 45.80 11.73 6.27
CA PHE A 434 46.00 12.82 7.22
C PHE A 434 47.01 12.48 8.34
N SER A 435 47.50 11.24 8.41
CA SER A 435 48.34 10.72 9.51
C SER A 435 47.69 10.86 10.90
N ILE A 436 46.37 10.75 10.98
CA ILE A 436 45.59 10.86 12.21
C ILE A 436 45.01 9.50 12.57
N ASN A 437 45.72 8.73 13.40
CA ASN A 437 45.33 7.37 13.81
C ASN A 437 44.19 7.31 14.87
N ASP A 438 43.72 8.46 15.35
CA ASP A 438 42.65 8.56 16.35
C ASP A 438 41.36 9.04 15.68
N GLN A 439 40.33 8.20 15.71
CA GLN A 439 39.00 8.50 15.17
C GLN A 439 38.40 9.79 15.75
N TYR A 440 38.64 10.10 17.03
CA TYR A 440 38.16 11.34 17.64
C TYR A 440 38.88 12.56 17.07
N LEU A 441 40.20 12.49 16.86
CA LEU A 441 40.97 13.58 16.27
C LEU A 441 40.62 13.81 14.80
N LEU A 442 40.39 12.74 14.03
CA LEU A 442 39.98 12.85 12.63
C LEU A 442 38.58 13.48 12.53
N MET A 443 37.65 13.02 13.37
CA MET A 443 36.31 13.59 13.44
C MET A 443 36.35 15.05 13.89
N ASP A 444 37.21 15.41 14.85
CA ASP A 444 37.41 16.80 15.26
C ASP A 444 37.98 17.65 14.13
N TYR A 445 38.95 17.15 13.38
CA TYR A 445 39.51 17.85 12.22
C TYR A 445 38.46 18.11 11.13
N ILE A 446 37.66 17.09 10.78
CA ILE A 446 36.56 17.23 9.82
C ILE A 446 35.53 18.25 10.33
N PHE A 447 35.18 18.18 11.61
CA PHE A 447 34.18 19.06 12.21
C PHE A 447 34.68 20.52 12.33
N GLN A 448 35.96 20.71 12.64
CA GLN A 448 36.63 22.02 12.57
C GLN A 448 36.64 22.58 11.15
N LYS A 449 36.82 21.72 10.13
CA LYS A 449 36.77 22.13 8.73
C LYS A 449 35.37 22.58 8.32
N ILE A 450 34.32 21.87 8.77
CA ILE A 450 32.92 22.28 8.59
C ILE A 450 32.70 23.68 9.16
N ILE A 451 33.09 23.92 10.42
CA ILE A 451 32.94 25.23 11.06
C ILE A 451 33.73 26.31 10.30
N THR A 452 34.95 26.00 9.87
CA THR A 452 35.78 26.94 9.11
C THR A 452 35.11 27.30 7.78
N ASN A 453 34.53 26.31 7.10
CA ASN A 453 33.82 26.54 5.85
C ASN A 453 32.59 27.45 6.06
N LEU A 454 31.78 27.17 7.08
CA LEU A 454 30.60 27.99 7.43
C LEU A 454 30.97 29.42 7.84
N LYS A 455 32.15 29.64 8.43
CA LYS A 455 32.65 30.97 8.81
C LYS A 455 33.20 31.76 7.63
N CYS A 456 34.05 31.14 6.81
CA CYS A 456 34.86 31.85 5.82
C CYS A 456 34.18 31.97 4.45
N TRP A 457 33.28 31.05 4.10
CA TRP A 457 32.71 30.94 2.75
C TRP A 457 31.23 31.27 2.69
N ALA A 458 30.76 32.16 3.56
CA ALA A 458 29.33 32.49 3.70
C ALA A 458 28.63 32.85 2.37
N ARG A 459 29.35 33.48 1.43
CA ARG A 459 28.83 33.92 0.12
C ARG A 459 28.91 32.85 -0.98
N ASP A 460 29.62 31.75 -0.76
CA ASP A 460 29.73 30.68 -1.74
C ASP A 460 28.67 29.61 -1.46
N LYS A 461 27.59 29.63 -2.24
CA LYS A 461 26.45 28.73 -2.08
C LYS A 461 26.82 27.26 -2.24
N THR A 462 27.76 26.94 -3.14
CA THR A 462 28.16 25.57 -3.43
C THR A 462 28.91 25.00 -2.24
N ILE A 463 29.91 25.74 -1.74
CA ILE A 463 30.70 25.33 -0.57
C ILE A 463 29.80 25.18 0.66
N ILE A 464 28.87 26.11 0.89
CA ILE A 464 27.94 26.03 2.02
C ILE A 464 26.99 24.82 1.87
N SER A 465 26.43 24.55 0.69
CA SER A 465 25.56 23.38 0.49
C SER A 465 26.33 22.09 0.75
N GLU A 466 27.48 21.89 0.12
CA GLU A 466 28.27 20.65 0.28
C GLU A 466 28.77 20.47 1.72
N THR A 467 29.15 21.56 2.38
CA THR A 467 29.55 21.53 3.79
C THR A 467 28.39 21.11 4.70
N LEU A 468 27.17 21.59 4.43
CA LEU A 468 25.99 21.26 5.22
C LEU A 468 25.43 19.88 4.90
N ASP A 469 25.54 19.43 3.66
CA ASP A 469 25.21 18.07 3.26
C ASP A 469 26.14 17.08 4.02
N LEU A 470 27.46 17.35 4.07
CA LEU A 470 28.40 16.58 4.90
C LEU A 470 28.06 16.65 6.40
N PHE A 471 27.73 17.83 6.93
CA PHE A 471 27.35 17.95 8.34
C PHE A 471 26.07 17.15 8.66
N ASN A 472 25.12 17.14 7.74
CA ASN A 472 23.90 16.35 7.85
C ASN A 472 24.17 14.84 7.82
N ASP A 473 25.04 14.37 6.94
CA ASP A 473 25.41 12.96 6.85
C ASP A 473 26.14 12.48 8.12
N LEU A 474 27.02 13.32 8.67
CA LEU A 474 27.73 13.00 9.91
C LEU A 474 26.81 12.98 11.14
N THR A 475 25.76 13.80 11.16
CA THR A 475 24.81 13.88 12.29
C THR A 475 23.62 12.94 12.17
N SER A 476 23.37 12.36 11.00
CA SER A 476 22.34 11.33 10.80
C SER A 476 22.79 9.94 11.26
N GLY A 477 24.10 9.65 11.21
CA GLY A 477 24.67 8.41 11.72
C GLY A 477 24.71 8.34 13.25
N TYR A 478 24.18 7.26 13.83
CA TYR A 478 24.10 7.08 15.29
C TYR A 478 25.48 7.08 15.98
N SER A 479 26.47 6.40 15.41
CA SER A 479 27.82 6.34 16.00
C SER A 479 28.59 7.65 15.81
N SER A 480 28.53 8.25 14.62
CA SER A 480 29.22 9.49 14.29
C SER A 480 28.71 10.68 15.11
N VAL A 481 27.39 10.83 15.29
CA VAL A 481 26.84 11.95 16.08
C VAL A 481 27.26 11.87 17.54
N ARG A 482 27.33 10.66 18.13
CA ARG A 482 27.79 10.47 19.51
C ARG A 482 29.29 10.73 19.69
N ILE A 483 30.10 10.44 18.68
CA ILE A 483 31.53 10.80 18.69
C ILE A 483 31.67 12.32 18.60
N ILE A 484 30.99 12.96 17.63
CA ILE A 484 31.04 14.42 17.45
C ILE A 484 30.59 15.14 18.71
N ARG A 485 29.54 14.65 19.35
CA ARG A 485 28.99 15.27 20.56
C ARG A 485 29.99 15.34 21.72
N LYS A 486 30.95 14.43 21.79
CA LYS A 486 32.02 14.43 22.80
C LYS A 486 33.12 15.46 22.52
N LEU A 487 33.15 16.04 21.32
CA LEU A 487 34.19 16.99 20.91
C LEU A 487 33.91 18.39 21.45
N ASP A 488 34.96 19.11 21.86
CA ASP A 488 34.81 20.50 22.30
C ASP A 488 34.38 21.42 21.15
N THR A 489 34.74 21.07 19.92
CA THR A 489 34.31 21.75 18.69
C THR A 489 32.78 21.68 18.50
N ALA A 490 32.13 20.60 18.95
CA ALA A 490 30.67 20.46 18.96
C ALA A 490 30.00 21.34 20.04
N LYS A 491 30.59 21.42 21.23
CA LYS A 491 30.11 22.36 22.27
C LYS A 491 30.21 23.81 21.80
N TYR A 492 31.30 24.16 21.12
CA TYR A 492 31.49 25.49 20.56
C TYR A 492 30.40 25.85 19.55
N ILE A 493 30.09 24.97 18.58
CA ILE A 493 29.08 25.28 17.57
C ILE A 493 27.68 25.37 18.20
N LEU A 494 27.32 24.51 19.15
CA LEU A 494 26.02 24.58 19.83
C LEU A 494 25.85 25.88 20.61
N ALA A 495 26.90 26.36 21.29
CA ALA A 495 26.85 27.63 22.02
C ALA A 495 26.89 28.88 21.10
N ASN A 496 27.42 28.77 19.88
CA ASN A 496 27.64 29.89 18.97
C ASN A 496 26.95 29.74 17.60
N HIS A 497 25.94 28.87 17.51
CA HIS A 497 25.29 28.47 16.25
C HIS A 497 24.65 29.61 15.47
N TYR A 498 24.35 30.73 16.13
CA TYR A 498 23.76 31.92 15.53
C TYR A 498 24.79 32.87 14.91
N ASN A 499 26.09 32.70 15.18
CA ASN A 499 27.15 33.64 14.83
C ASN A 499 27.83 33.28 13.50
N PHE A 500 27.04 33.03 12.47
CA PHE A 500 27.53 32.67 11.14
C PHE A 500 26.89 33.54 10.05
N GLN A 501 27.72 34.22 9.26
CA GLN A 501 27.27 35.17 8.23
C GLN A 501 26.40 34.53 7.14
N PHE A 502 26.55 33.22 6.86
CA PHE A 502 25.74 32.55 5.85
C PHE A 502 24.26 32.51 6.21
N LEU A 503 23.91 32.63 7.51
CA LEU A 503 22.54 32.67 8.02
C LEU A 503 21.82 34.00 7.73
N GLU A 504 22.56 35.05 7.37
CA GLU A 504 21.99 36.37 7.04
C GLU A 504 21.67 36.50 5.55
N ILE A 505 22.10 35.56 4.72
CA ILE A 505 21.94 35.60 3.26
C ILE A 505 20.63 34.90 2.85
N PRO A 506 19.66 35.62 2.24
CA PRO A 506 18.34 35.06 1.92
C PRO A 506 18.36 33.81 1.04
N GLU A 507 19.33 33.70 0.12
CA GLU A 507 19.49 32.53 -0.76
C GLU A 507 19.74 31.22 0.01
N ASN A 508 20.28 31.31 1.22
CA ASN A 508 20.55 30.16 2.09
C ASN A 508 19.36 29.74 2.95
N PHE A 509 18.27 30.54 3.01
CA PHE A 509 17.19 30.32 4.00
C PHE A 509 16.38 29.04 3.75
N LYS A 510 16.26 28.60 2.49
CA LYS A 510 15.35 27.51 2.14
C LYS A 510 15.92 26.11 2.39
N LYS A 511 17.12 25.81 1.88
CA LYS A 511 17.78 24.49 2.04
C LYS A 511 18.80 24.56 3.18
N ASN A 512 19.81 25.41 3.02
CA ASN A 512 21.00 25.43 3.88
C ASN A 512 20.67 25.72 5.35
N ARG A 513 19.84 26.73 5.63
CA ARG A 513 19.45 27.08 7.00
C ARG A 513 18.64 25.98 7.70
N LEU A 514 17.72 25.35 6.98
CA LEU A 514 16.93 24.21 7.48
C LEU A 514 17.82 23.01 7.77
N THR A 515 18.69 22.63 6.83
CA THR A 515 19.64 21.52 7.01
C THR A 515 20.55 21.78 8.21
N TYR A 516 21.07 23.01 8.35
CA TYR A 516 21.95 23.38 9.47
C TYR A 516 21.29 23.19 10.84
N TYR A 517 20.08 23.74 11.04
CA TYR A 517 19.38 23.59 12.32
C TYR A 517 18.89 22.16 12.55
N SER A 518 18.49 21.42 11.50
CA SER A 518 18.18 20.00 11.62
C SER A 518 19.38 19.17 12.10
N SER A 519 20.58 19.41 11.54
CA SER A 519 21.82 18.78 11.98
C SER A 519 22.22 19.17 13.40
N LEU A 520 22.09 20.45 13.78
CA LEU A 520 22.35 20.92 15.14
C LEU A 520 21.40 20.31 16.16
N SER A 521 20.11 20.19 15.83
CA SER A 521 19.13 19.56 16.70
C SER A 521 19.48 18.10 16.95
N ARG A 522 19.83 17.33 15.91
CA ARG A 522 20.30 15.95 16.10
C ARG A 522 21.53 15.88 16.99
N LEU A 523 22.46 16.83 16.84
CA LEU A 523 23.66 16.90 17.66
C LEU A 523 23.35 17.26 19.13
N LEU A 524 22.44 18.21 19.36
CA LEU A 524 22.01 18.64 20.69
C LEU A 524 21.37 17.48 21.46
N PHE A 525 20.46 16.75 20.80
CA PHE A 525 19.70 15.63 21.39
C PHE A 525 20.46 14.29 21.39
N ALA A 526 21.71 14.24 20.91
CA ALA A 526 22.51 13.02 20.90
C ALA A 526 23.11 12.65 22.27
N ASP A 527 23.02 13.54 23.26
CA ASP A 527 23.45 13.33 24.64
C ASP A 527 22.23 13.39 25.58
N ASP A 528 22.20 12.57 26.62
CA ASP A 528 21.08 12.48 27.57
C ASP A 528 21.02 13.69 28.53
N THR A 529 22.01 14.60 28.47
CA THR A 529 22.14 15.79 29.35
C THR A 529 21.67 17.10 28.72
N TYR A 530 20.86 17.04 27.64
CA TYR A 530 20.50 18.19 26.80
C TYR A 530 19.61 19.26 27.46
N GLU A 531 18.95 18.99 28.60
CA GLU A 531 17.92 19.88 29.17
C GLU A 531 18.45 21.28 29.54
N THR A 532 19.66 21.37 30.08
CA THR A 532 20.28 22.66 30.43
C THR A 532 20.76 23.41 29.20
N GLU A 533 21.35 22.70 28.23
CA GLU A 533 21.86 23.26 26.98
C GLU A 533 20.74 23.69 26.02
N PHE A 534 19.57 23.05 26.08
CA PHE A 534 18.40 23.38 25.28
C PHE A 534 17.96 24.84 25.50
N ASN A 535 17.88 25.26 26.76
CA ASN A 535 17.49 26.63 27.11
C ASN A 535 18.53 27.66 26.63
N GLU A 536 19.82 27.32 26.71
CA GLU A 536 20.87 28.19 26.19
C GLU A 536 20.87 28.25 24.65
N PHE A 537 20.58 27.13 23.99
CA PHE A 537 20.48 27.04 22.54
C PHE A 537 19.37 27.95 21.99
N PHE A 538 18.17 27.92 22.58
CA PHE A 538 17.04 28.75 22.10
C PHE A 538 17.02 30.18 22.62
N LYS A 539 17.93 30.55 23.53
CA LYS A 539 17.99 31.89 24.15
C LYS A 539 18.05 33.03 23.12
N ASN A 540 18.74 32.83 22.01
CA ASN A 540 18.84 33.87 20.97
C ASN A 540 17.58 33.99 20.11
N HIS A 541 16.86 32.89 19.87
CA HIS A 541 15.54 32.93 19.23
C HIS A 541 14.55 33.67 20.13
N ASP A 542 14.57 33.41 21.43
CA ASP A 542 13.74 34.14 22.42
C ASP A 542 14.02 35.64 22.42
N ILE A 543 15.28 36.06 22.37
CA ILE A 543 15.65 37.48 22.30
C ILE A 543 15.06 38.12 21.03
N LYS A 544 15.21 37.48 19.87
CA LYS A 544 14.66 38.00 18.60
C LYS A 544 13.13 38.04 18.60
N LEU A 545 12.48 37.04 19.17
CA LEU A 545 11.01 37.01 19.31
C LEU A 545 10.52 38.14 20.23
N LYS A 546 11.21 38.40 21.35
CA LYS A 546 10.91 39.54 22.23
C LYS A 546 11.16 40.90 21.58
N GLU A 547 12.09 41.00 20.63
CA GLU A 547 12.26 42.22 19.83
C GLU A 547 11.10 42.42 18.86
N LEU A 548 10.61 41.34 18.24
CA LEU A 548 9.43 41.38 17.36
C LEU A 548 8.14 41.73 18.14
N GLU A 549 8.03 41.30 19.40
CA GLU A 549 6.88 41.63 20.27
C GLU A 549 6.74 43.14 20.54
N LYS A 550 7.84 43.91 20.45
CA LYS A 550 7.83 45.37 20.65
C LYS A 550 7.24 46.14 19.46
N LEU A 551 7.00 45.48 18.32
CA LEU A 551 6.43 46.10 17.13
C LEU A 551 4.91 46.21 17.26
N ASN A 552 4.37 47.42 17.19
CA ASN A 552 2.96 47.71 17.49
C ASN A 552 2.09 47.97 16.26
N ASP A 553 2.67 47.97 15.06
CA ASP A 553 1.99 48.38 13.83
C ASP A 553 2.34 47.46 12.63
N ILE A 554 1.38 47.32 11.71
CA ILE A 554 1.49 46.44 10.54
C ILE A 554 2.58 46.92 9.57
N GLU A 555 2.85 48.22 9.51
CA GLU A 555 3.89 48.77 8.62
C GLU A 555 5.29 48.36 9.09
N SER A 556 5.53 48.33 10.40
CA SER A 556 6.76 47.79 10.99
C SER A 556 7.00 46.32 10.62
N PHE A 557 5.95 45.48 10.62
CA PHE A 557 6.08 44.07 10.21
C PHE A 557 6.34 43.89 8.71
N ARG A 558 6.01 44.89 7.88
CA ARG A 558 6.23 44.86 6.43
C ARG A 558 7.63 45.31 6.02
N GLN A 559 8.43 45.82 6.95
CA GLN A 559 9.82 46.16 6.67
C GLN A 559 10.62 44.91 6.28
N GLU A 560 11.48 45.03 5.27
CA GLU A 560 12.18 43.90 4.66
C GLU A 560 13.13 43.20 5.65
N ASN A 561 13.79 43.96 6.52
CA ASN A 561 14.58 43.46 7.64
C ASN A 561 13.76 42.59 8.61
N VAL A 562 12.57 43.06 9.01
CA VAL A 562 11.67 42.33 9.93
C VAL A 562 11.16 41.05 9.27
N ARG A 563 10.80 41.12 7.99
CA ARG A 563 10.42 39.94 7.20
C ARG A 563 11.54 38.90 7.15
N CYS A 564 12.80 39.31 6.89
CA CYS A 564 13.94 38.40 6.87
C CYS A 564 14.21 37.76 8.24
N ILE A 565 14.04 38.51 9.34
CA ILE A 565 14.17 37.98 10.71
C ILE A 565 13.10 36.92 10.97
N ILE A 566 11.83 37.22 10.64
CA ILE A 566 10.70 36.31 10.82
C ILE A 566 10.88 35.03 10.00
N GLU A 567 11.20 35.16 8.71
CA GLU A 567 11.45 34.01 7.86
C GLU A 567 12.61 33.17 8.39
N GLY A 568 13.69 33.82 8.84
CA GLY A 568 14.82 33.14 9.46
C GLY A 568 14.43 32.32 10.68
N ILE A 569 13.73 32.91 11.65
CA ILE A 569 13.32 32.22 12.89
C ILE A 569 12.41 31.03 12.58
N PHE A 570 11.42 31.19 11.70
CA PHE A 570 10.52 30.09 11.36
C PHE A 570 11.20 28.97 10.56
N ARG A 571 12.29 29.27 9.83
CA ARG A 571 13.11 28.24 9.19
C ARG A 571 13.97 27.48 10.20
N ASP A 572 14.44 28.15 11.24
CA ASP A 572 15.23 27.54 12.31
C ASP A 572 14.40 26.60 13.19
N LEU A 573 13.12 26.94 13.42
CA LEU A 573 12.19 26.19 14.27
C LEU A 573 11.51 25.00 13.58
N ARG A 574 11.61 24.90 12.25
CA ARG A 574 10.99 23.84 11.46
C ARG A 574 11.88 22.61 11.41
#